data_AF-A0A9J7IKD3-F1
#
_entry.id   AF-A0A9J7IKD3-F1
#
_cell.length_a   1.000
_cell.length_b   1.000
_cell.length_c   1.000
_cell.angle_alpha   90.00
_cell.angle_beta   90.00
_cell.angle_gamma   90.00
#
_symmetry.space_group_name_H-M   'P 1'
#
loop_
_entity.id
_entity.type
_entity.pdbx_description
1 polymer ?
#
loop_
_entity_poly.entity_id
_entity_poly.type
_entity_poly.pdbx_seq_one_letter_code
_entity_poly.pdbx_strand_id
1 'polypeptide(L)'
;MSAVRYSLGYGRVSTAHGLNFYSRLARQQPLHGDTKSSKPLIVNELLAFLVHAIGYMDEVSILQICRSNYKEEEVSSANLLLFQSLGKLDQMPSRRREGTEKSLQDIIDMLKKTDPDDVPDFVARELSKLPPVTFDHVDVTRLLKDITSLKGEVTKMQARMEESDNIIADLRAEITSLRNTG
;
A
#
# COMPACT_ATOMS: atom_id res chain seq x y z
N MET A 1 -13.46 33.52 53.70
CA MET A 1 -12.80 32.52 54.56
C MET A 1 -13.82 31.44 54.91
N SER A 2 -13.52 30.20 54.49
CA SER A 2 -13.85 28.88 55.07
C SER A 2 -15.24 28.55 55.62
N ALA A 3 -15.79 27.34 55.52
CA ALA A 3 -15.41 26.10 54.84
C ALA A 3 -16.51 25.05 55.09
N VAL A 4 -16.80 24.26 54.05
CA VAL A 4 -16.91 22.78 54.04
C VAL A 4 -18.13 22.06 54.65
N ARG A 5 -18.62 21.15 53.79
CA ARG A 5 -19.67 20.11 53.85
C ARG A 5 -19.49 19.10 55.00
N TYR A 6 -20.49 18.26 55.25
CA TYR A 6 -20.45 16.80 55.00
C TYR A 6 -21.85 16.16 55.16
N SER A 7 -22.27 15.39 54.17
CA SER A 7 -23.35 14.40 54.25
C SER A 7 -22.73 13.00 54.15
N LEU A 8 -23.12 12.07 55.01
CA LEU A 8 -22.94 10.62 54.83
C LEU A 8 -23.80 9.87 55.84
N GLY A 9 -24.52 8.85 55.36
CA GLY A 9 -25.07 7.83 56.24
C GLY A 9 -26.34 7.16 55.75
N TYR A 10 -26.25 6.28 54.75
CA TYR A 10 -27.13 5.11 54.70
C TYR A 10 -26.30 3.87 54.38
N GLY A 11 -26.08 3.07 55.42
CA GLY A 11 -25.78 1.67 55.27
C GLY A 11 -27.06 0.85 55.41
N ARG A 12 -27.19 -0.22 54.63
CA ARG A 12 -27.26 -1.58 55.17
C ARG A 12 -27.27 -2.59 54.02
N VAL A 13 -26.31 -3.50 54.15
CA VAL A 13 -26.18 -4.76 53.41
C VAL A 13 -27.12 -5.77 54.03
N SER A 14 -27.84 -6.55 53.23
CA SER A 14 -28.15 -7.93 53.63
C SER A 14 -28.32 -8.86 52.43
N THR A 15 -27.78 -10.03 52.64
CA THR A 15 -27.39 -11.12 51.74
C THR A 15 -28.55 -12.02 51.32
N ALA A 16 -28.50 -12.50 50.06
CA ALA A 16 -28.99 -13.82 49.72
C ALA A 16 -27.98 -14.50 48.78
N HIS A 17 -27.37 -15.57 49.29
CA HIS A 17 -26.47 -16.48 48.59
C HIS A 17 -27.27 -17.44 47.71
N GLY A 18 -26.66 -17.87 46.60
CA GLY A 18 -26.94 -19.16 45.99
C GLY A 18 -27.29 -19.07 44.50
N LEU A 19 -26.57 -19.87 43.71
CA LEU A 19 -26.77 -20.12 42.27
C LEU A 19 -26.10 -19.12 41.33
N ASN A 20 -24.78 -19.25 41.15
CA ASN A 20 -24.09 -18.96 39.87
C ASN A 20 -22.69 -19.58 39.89
N PHE A 21 -22.62 -20.92 40.01
CA PHE A 21 -21.35 -21.67 39.97
C PHE A 21 -20.95 -22.11 38.55
N TYR A 22 -21.74 -21.76 37.51
CA TYR A 22 -21.45 -22.10 36.10
C TYR A 22 -20.91 -20.93 35.24
N SER A 23 -20.72 -19.74 35.80
CA SER A 23 -20.22 -18.57 35.03
C SER A 23 -18.72 -18.31 35.17
N ARG A 24 -17.96 -19.21 35.82
CA ARG A 24 -16.53 -18.99 36.14
C ARG A 24 -15.54 -19.92 35.42
N LEU A 25 -15.98 -20.62 34.37
CA LEU A 25 -15.14 -21.42 33.47
C LEU A 25 -15.17 -20.95 31.99
N ALA A 26 -15.58 -19.70 31.75
CA ALA A 26 -15.43 -19.02 30.45
C ALA A 26 -14.45 -17.83 30.53
N ARG A 27 -13.56 -17.83 31.52
CA ARG A 27 -12.43 -16.90 31.62
C ARG A 27 -11.14 -17.69 31.47
N GLN A 28 -10.74 -17.95 30.22
CA GLN A 28 -9.34 -17.97 29.82
C GLN A 28 -9.21 -17.91 28.30
N GLN A 29 -8.29 -17.05 27.86
CA GLN A 29 -7.88 -16.68 26.50
C GLN A 29 -8.74 -15.62 25.79
N PRO A 30 -8.40 -14.32 25.89
CA PRO A 30 -8.56 -13.47 24.73
C PRO A 30 -7.54 -13.93 23.68
N LEU A 31 -8.04 -14.43 22.55
CA LEU A 31 -7.24 -14.58 21.34
C LEU A 31 -6.66 -13.20 21.03
N HIS A 32 -5.34 -13.02 21.14
CA HIS A 32 -4.65 -11.87 20.56
C HIS A 32 -4.76 -11.98 19.04
N GLY A 33 -5.92 -11.66 18.51
CA GLY A 33 -6.00 -11.00 17.22
C GLY A 33 -5.85 -9.53 17.52
N ASP A 34 -4.66 -8.98 17.30
CA ASP A 34 -4.57 -7.56 16.96
C ASP A 34 -5.45 -7.38 15.72
N THR A 35 -6.73 -7.08 15.91
CA THR A 35 -7.45 -6.27 14.94
C THR A 35 -6.70 -4.96 14.94
N LYS A 36 -5.67 -4.87 14.08
CA LYS A 36 -5.21 -3.61 13.51
C LYS A 36 -6.50 -2.86 13.21
N SER A 37 -6.80 -1.83 13.99
CA SER A 37 -7.88 -0.90 13.70
C SER A 37 -7.66 -0.49 12.26
N SER A 38 -8.42 -1.08 11.33
CA SER A 38 -8.19 -0.88 9.90
C SER A 38 -8.37 0.61 9.68
N LYS A 39 -7.28 1.30 9.35
CA LYS A 39 -7.36 2.72 9.04
C LYS A 39 -8.42 2.89 7.94
N PRO A 40 -9.24 3.94 8.00
CA PRO A 40 -10.22 4.19 6.95
C PRO A 40 -9.50 4.36 5.61
N LEU A 41 -9.96 3.62 4.59
CA LEU A 41 -9.47 3.78 3.22
C LEU A 41 -10.07 5.05 2.63
N ILE A 42 -9.22 5.98 2.22
CA ILE A 42 -9.63 7.27 1.65
C ILE A 42 -9.30 7.26 0.16
N VAL A 43 -10.32 7.41 -0.69
CA VAL A 43 -10.11 7.45 -2.14
C VAL A 43 -9.58 8.83 -2.54
N ASN A 44 -8.32 8.88 -2.99
CA ASN A 44 -7.72 10.07 -3.59
C ASN A 44 -6.47 9.67 -4.39
N GLU A 45 -6.51 9.82 -5.71
CA GLU A 45 -5.45 9.38 -6.62
C GLU A 45 -4.12 10.14 -6.39
N LEU A 46 -4.19 11.46 -6.19
CA LEU A 46 -2.99 12.29 -5.96
C LEU A 46 -2.30 11.92 -4.65
N LEU A 47 -3.04 11.80 -3.55
CA LEU A 47 -2.48 11.43 -2.24
C LEU A 47 -1.97 9.98 -2.26
N ALA A 48 -2.70 9.06 -2.92
CA ALA A 48 -2.24 7.69 -3.12
C ALA A 48 -0.90 7.64 -3.87
N PHE A 49 -0.74 8.45 -4.93
CA PHE A 49 0.53 8.59 -5.64
C PHE A 49 1.63 9.18 -4.73
N LEU A 50 1.35 10.30 -4.06
CA LEU A 50 2.35 11.04 -3.27
C LEU A 50 2.89 10.25 -2.08
N VAL A 51 2.01 9.55 -1.33
CA VAL A 51 2.43 8.72 -0.18
C VAL A 51 3.43 7.66 -0.61
N HIS A 52 3.28 7.09 -1.80
CA HIS A 52 4.26 6.15 -2.33
C HIS A 52 5.52 6.85 -2.86
N ALA A 53 5.34 7.88 -3.69
CA ALA A 53 6.42 8.55 -4.42
C ALA A 53 7.46 9.22 -3.50
N ILE A 54 7.05 9.82 -2.38
CA ILE A 54 7.95 10.52 -1.45
C ILE A 54 9.05 9.61 -0.88
N GLY A 55 8.81 8.30 -0.81
CA GLY A 55 9.78 7.34 -0.28
C GLY A 55 10.96 7.03 -1.22
N TYR A 56 10.83 7.30 -2.53
CA TYR A 56 11.84 6.88 -3.52
C TYR A 56 12.12 7.89 -4.64
N MET A 57 11.38 9.00 -4.71
CA MET A 57 11.56 10.06 -5.70
C MET A 57 11.99 11.37 -5.05
N ASP A 58 12.83 12.14 -5.74
CA ASP A 58 13.15 13.50 -5.31
C ASP A 58 11.96 14.44 -5.52
N GLU A 59 11.94 15.50 -4.73
CA GLU A 59 10.82 16.44 -4.69
C GLU A 59 10.61 17.21 -6.00
N VAL A 60 11.69 17.51 -6.74
CA VAL A 60 11.60 18.23 -8.02
C VAL A 60 10.88 17.36 -9.04
N SER A 61 11.23 16.07 -9.11
CA SER A 61 10.56 15.10 -9.98
C SER A 61 9.08 14.91 -9.62
N ILE A 62 8.78 14.77 -8.32
CA ILE A 62 7.38 14.65 -7.83
C ILE A 62 6.55 15.87 -8.25
N LEU A 63 7.08 17.08 -8.02
CA LEU A 63 6.39 18.32 -8.38
C LEU A 63 6.14 18.43 -9.87
N GLN A 64 7.11 18.07 -10.71
CA GLN A 64 6.96 18.09 -12.17
C GLN A 64 5.86 17.14 -12.64
N ILE A 65 5.87 15.89 -12.15
CA ILE A 65 4.86 14.88 -12.50
C ILE A 65 3.47 15.35 -12.06
N CYS A 66 3.34 15.82 -10.82
CA CYS A 66 2.02 16.22 -10.32
C CYS A 66 1.43 17.39 -11.11
N ARG A 67 2.26 18.36 -11.55
CA ARG A 67 1.82 19.49 -12.39
C ARG A 67 1.29 19.06 -13.76
N SER A 68 1.86 18.01 -14.35
CA SER A 68 1.47 17.54 -15.68
C SER A 68 0.28 16.59 -15.66
N ASN A 69 -0.02 15.96 -14.51
CA ASN A 69 -1.01 14.90 -14.41
C ASN A 69 -2.26 15.28 -13.61
N TYR A 70 -2.21 16.32 -12.76
CA TYR A 70 -3.33 16.73 -11.92
C TYR A 70 -3.67 18.20 -12.11
N LYS A 71 -4.96 18.50 -12.08
CA LYS A 71 -5.47 19.86 -12.19
C LYS A 71 -5.40 20.58 -10.84
N GLU A 72 -5.44 21.92 -10.86
CA GLU A 72 -5.33 22.76 -9.67
C GLU A 72 -6.43 22.44 -8.64
N GLU A 73 -7.65 22.17 -9.10
CA GLU A 73 -8.78 21.78 -8.25
C GLU A 73 -8.57 20.43 -7.57
N GLU A 74 -7.93 19.47 -8.24
CA GLU A 74 -7.62 18.14 -7.69
C GLU A 74 -6.55 18.27 -6.61
N VAL A 75 -5.51 19.07 -6.88
CA VAL A 75 -4.45 19.39 -5.91
C VAL A 75 -4.99 20.11 -4.70
N SER A 76 -5.84 21.13 -4.90
CA SER A 76 -6.43 21.90 -3.81
C SER A 76 -7.34 21.02 -2.93
N SER A 77 -8.13 20.15 -3.57
CA SER A 77 -9.01 19.20 -2.88
C SER A 77 -8.21 18.18 -2.07
N ALA A 78 -7.13 17.64 -2.64
CA ALA A 78 -6.22 16.72 -1.95
C ALA A 78 -5.52 17.39 -0.77
N ASN A 79 -5.09 18.65 -0.92
CA ASN A 79 -4.46 19.41 0.16
C ASN A 79 -5.42 19.54 1.36
N LEU A 80 -6.63 20.03 1.12
CA LEU A 80 -7.65 20.14 2.16
C LEU A 80 -7.95 18.78 2.82
N LEU A 81 -8.11 17.73 2.00
CA LEU A 81 -8.42 16.38 2.47
C LEU A 81 -7.32 15.81 3.36
N LEU A 82 -6.05 16.00 3.00
CA LEU A 82 -4.92 15.53 3.81
C LEU A 82 -4.95 16.19 5.20
N PHE A 83 -5.00 17.52 5.25
CA PHE A 83 -5.04 18.26 6.51
C PHE A 83 -6.27 17.90 7.35
N GLN A 84 -7.43 17.70 6.72
CA GLN A 84 -8.65 17.23 7.39
C GLN A 84 -8.49 15.81 7.96
N SER A 85 -7.94 14.88 7.18
CA SER A 85 -7.77 13.48 7.57
C SER A 85 -6.78 13.30 8.73
N LEU A 86 -5.81 14.21 8.84
CA LEU A 86 -4.85 14.26 9.95
C LEU A 86 -5.35 15.08 11.15
N GLY A 87 -6.52 15.72 11.05
CA GLY A 87 -7.03 16.61 12.10
C GLY A 87 -6.17 17.87 12.31
N LYS A 88 -5.47 18.33 11.26
CA LYS A 88 -4.52 19.46 11.28
C LYS A 88 -4.98 20.67 10.47
N LEU A 89 -6.29 20.83 10.23
CA LEU A 89 -6.82 21.95 9.41
C LEU A 89 -6.43 23.33 9.93
N ASP A 90 -6.24 23.48 11.23
CA ASP A 90 -5.74 24.69 11.89
C ASP A 90 -4.28 25.03 11.51
N GLN A 91 -3.50 24.04 11.09
CA GLN A 91 -2.13 24.19 10.61
C GLN A 91 -2.06 24.42 9.09
N MET A 92 -3.21 24.35 8.39
CA MET A 92 -3.26 24.53 6.95
C MET A 92 -2.90 25.99 6.60
N PRO A 93 -1.89 26.22 5.74
CA PRO A 93 -1.49 27.58 5.40
C PRO A 93 -2.61 28.37 4.73
N SER A 94 -3.14 29.38 5.41
CA SER A 94 -4.18 30.27 4.84
C SER A 94 -3.55 31.28 3.89
N ARG A 95 -3.58 30.99 2.59
CA ARG A 95 -3.05 31.89 1.55
C ARG A 95 -4.10 32.09 0.48
N ARG A 96 -4.44 33.36 0.20
CA ARG A 96 -5.62 33.71 -0.61
C ARG A 96 -5.50 33.35 -2.11
N ARG A 97 -4.29 33.06 -2.60
CA ARG A 97 -3.97 32.67 -3.99
C ARG A 97 -2.54 32.14 -4.06
N GLU A 98 -2.30 30.90 -3.67
CA GLU A 98 -1.05 30.25 -4.08
C GLU A 98 -1.38 29.07 -4.99
N GLY A 99 -0.80 29.09 -6.19
CA GLY A 99 -1.08 28.12 -7.24
C GLY A 99 -0.66 26.70 -6.88
N THR A 100 -1.00 25.77 -7.77
CA THR A 100 -0.82 24.32 -7.67
C THR A 100 0.50 23.88 -6.99
N GLU A 101 1.62 24.50 -7.34
CA GLU A 101 2.95 24.17 -6.82
C GLU A 101 3.09 24.32 -5.30
N LYS A 102 2.55 25.39 -4.71
CA LYS A 102 2.65 25.62 -3.27
C LYS A 102 1.77 24.67 -2.48
N SER A 103 0.59 24.35 -3.00
CA SER A 103 -0.28 23.34 -2.40
C SER A 103 0.37 21.95 -2.44
N LEU A 104 1.04 21.59 -3.54
CA LEU A 104 1.84 20.35 -3.60
C LEU A 104 2.97 20.36 -2.58
N GLN A 105 3.69 21.48 -2.43
CA GLN A 105 4.75 21.60 -1.43
C GLN A 105 4.21 21.41 -0.01
N ASP A 106 3.09 22.05 0.33
CA ASP A 106 2.46 21.95 1.64
C ASP A 106 2.02 20.49 1.92
N ILE A 107 1.49 19.78 0.92
CA ILE A 107 1.18 18.34 1.01
C ILE A 107 2.45 17.52 1.29
N ILE A 108 3.50 17.70 0.47
CA ILE A 108 4.75 16.94 0.58
C ILE A 108 5.40 17.17 1.94
N ASP A 109 5.47 18.42 2.39
CA ASP A 109 5.99 18.79 3.70
C ASP A 109 5.20 18.15 4.84
N MET A 110 3.86 18.13 4.73
CA MET A 110 2.99 17.52 5.74
C MET A 110 3.19 15.99 5.80
N LEU A 111 3.29 15.33 4.65
CA LEU A 111 3.55 13.89 4.56
C LEU A 111 4.94 13.54 5.12
N LYS A 112 5.97 14.32 4.84
CA LYS A 112 7.34 14.10 5.37
C LYS A 112 7.44 14.29 6.89
N LYS A 113 6.62 15.17 7.47
CA LYS A 113 6.63 15.49 8.92
C LYS A 113 5.71 14.57 9.74
N THR A 114 4.83 13.81 9.08
CA THR A 114 3.87 12.93 9.75
C THR A 114 4.46 11.53 9.85
N ASP A 115 4.27 10.87 10.98
CA ASP A 115 4.69 9.48 11.15
C ASP A 115 3.98 8.59 10.11
N PRO A 116 4.67 7.69 9.40
CA PRO A 116 4.04 6.77 8.45
C PRO A 116 2.87 5.96 9.04
N ASP A 117 2.93 5.63 10.33
CA ASP A 117 1.86 4.92 11.03
C ASP A 117 0.65 5.83 11.36
N ASP A 118 0.78 7.15 11.24
CA ASP A 118 -0.31 8.12 11.40
C ASP A 118 -0.91 8.57 10.06
N VAL A 119 -0.20 8.36 8.94
CA VAL A 119 -0.72 8.68 7.60
C VAL A 119 -1.90 7.75 7.26
N PRO A 120 -3.06 8.27 6.81
CA PRO A 120 -4.19 7.46 6.35
C PRO A 120 -3.85 6.65 5.09
N ASP A 121 -4.55 5.53 4.91
CA ASP A 121 -4.41 4.72 3.72
C ASP A 121 -5.18 5.36 2.55
N PHE A 122 -4.45 6.07 1.68
CA PHE A 122 -5.01 6.64 0.46
C PHE A 122 -4.96 5.63 -0.69
N VAL A 123 -6.07 5.50 -1.41
CA VAL A 123 -6.19 4.56 -2.54
C VAL A 123 -6.68 5.26 -3.80
N ALA A 124 -6.22 4.78 -4.95
CA ALA A 124 -6.72 5.20 -6.26
C ALA A 124 -7.90 4.32 -6.66
N ARG A 125 -9.03 4.92 -7.03
CA ARG A 125 -10.16 4.17 -7.58
C ARG A 125 -9.97 3.96 -9.09
N GLU A 126 -9.46 4.98 -9.78
CA GLU A 126 -9.23 4.96 -11.21
C GLU A 126 -7.71 4.94 -11.49
N LEU A 127 -7.13 3.75 -11.64
CA LEU A 127 -5.67 3.60 -11.84
C LEU A 127 -5.15 4.35 -13.08
N SER A 128 -5.99 4.59 -14.09
CA SER A 128 -5.65 5.37 -15.29
C SER A 128 -5.40 6.86 -15.00
N LYS A 129 -5.79 7.37 -13.83
CA LYS A 129 -5.52 8.75 -13.39
C LYS A 129 -4.20 8.89 -12.65
N LEU A 130 -3.58 7.78 -12.25
CA LEU A 130 -2.24 7.83 -11.66
C LEU A 130 -1.23 8.21 -12.75
N PRO A 131 -0.22 9.04 -12.42
CA PRO A 131 0.90 9.27 -13.30
C PRO A 131 1.48 7.94 -13.79
N PRO A 132 1.89 7.86 -15.07
CA PRO A 132 2.60 6.69 -15.55
C PRO A 132 3.79 6.43 -14.63
N VAL A 133 3.89 5.24 -14.08
CA VAL A 133 5.13 4.78 -13.44
C VAL A 133 6.12 4.58 -14.59
N THR A 134 6.89 5.64 -14.91
CA THR A 134 7.89 5.58 -15.98
C THR A 134 9.05 4.67 -15.55
N PHE A 135 9.83 4.19 -16.52
CA PHE A 135 10.95 3.28 -16.29
C PHE A 135 12.02 3.81 -15.31
N ASP A 136 12.00 5.11 -15.01
CA ASP A 136 12.88 5.77 -14.05
C ASP A 136 12.69 5.27 -12.60
N HIS A 137 11.60 4.56 -12.33
CA HIS A 137 11.23 4.05 -10.99
C HIS A 137 11.08 2.53 -10.92
N VAL A 138 11.42 1.85 -12.01
CA VAL A 138 11.49 0.38 -12.07
C VAL A 138 12.93 -0.03 -11.80
N ASP A 139 13.16 -1.08 -11.00
CA ASP A 139 14.52 -1.65 -10.85
C ASP A 139 14.93 -2.31 -12.18
N VAL A 140 15.48 -1.49 -13.07
CA VAL A 140 15.93 -1.88 -14.41
C VAL A 140 17.01 -2.95 -14.31
N THR A 141 17.82 -2.96 -13.24
CA THR A 141 18.86 -3.97 -13.05
C THR A 141 18.25 -5.34 -12.81
N ARG A 142 17.21 -5.42 -11.97
CA ARG A 142 16.45 -6.66 -11.77
C ARG A 142 15.75 -7.10 -13.05
N LEU A 143 15.11 -6.19 -13.76
CA LEU A 143 14.43 -6.51 -15.02
C LEU A 143 15.41 -7.03 -16.08
N LEU A 144 16.60 -6.43 -16.21
CA LEU A 144 17.65 -6.89 -17.12
C LEU A 144 18.21 -8.26 -16.73
N LYS A 145 18.35 -8.55 -15.42
CA LYS A 145 18.72 -9.89 -14.93
C LYS A 145 17.67 -10.93 -15.30
N ASP A 146 16.40 -10.62 -15.10
CA ASP A 146 15.30 -11.52 -15.42
C ASP A 146 15.22 -11.78 -16.94
N ILE A 147 15.41 -10.74 -17.77
CA ILE A 147 15.50 -10.88 -19.25
C ILE A 147 16.69 -11.74 -19.65
N THR A 148 17.86 -11.55 -19.02
CA THR A 148 19.06 -12.35 -19.31
C THR A 148 18.86 -13.81 -18.92
N SER A 149 18.22 -14.06 -17.77
CA SER A 149 17.88 -15.42 -17.33
C SER A 149 16.90 -16.07 -18.30
N LEU A 150 15.84 -15.35 -18.70
CA LEU A 150 14.84 -15.85 -19.63
C LEU A 150 15.47 -16.18 -21.00
N LYS A 151 16.36 -15.32 -21.49
CA LYS A 151 17.12 -15.59 -22.73
C LYS A 151 17.95 -16.87 -22.61
N GLY A 152 18.59 -17.10 -21.47
CA GLY A 152 19.33 -18.33 -21.19
C GLY A 152 18.43 -19.58 -21.21
N GLU A 153 17.25 -19.50 -20.59
CA GLU A 153 16.27 -20.60 -20.63
C GLU A 153 15.74 -20.87 -22.04
N VAL A 154 15.51 -19.81 -22.84
CA VAL A 154 15.11 -19.96 -24.26
C VAL A 154 16.20 -20.65 -25.08
N THR A 155 17.47 -20.28 -24.90
CA THR A 155 18.58 -20.94 -25.61
C THR A 155 18.70 -22.42 -25.22
N LYS A 156 18.54 -22.76 -23.93
CA LYS A 156 18.51 -24.17 -23.49
C LYS A 156 17.35 -24.94 -24.11
N MET A 157 16.17 -24.31 -24.18
CA MET A 157 14.99 -24.91 -24.79
C MET A 157 15.23 -25.18 -26.29
N GLN A 158 15.83 -24.23 -27.02
CA GLN A 158 16.19 -24.41 -28.43
C GLN A 158 17.16 -25.58 -28.63
N ALA A 159 18.23 -25.68 -27.83
CA ALA A 159 19.19 -26.78 -27.91
C ALA A 159 18.52 -28.16 -27.69
N ARG A 160 17.60 -28.24 -26.71
CA ARG A 160 16.83 -29.48 -26.45
C ARG A 160 15.89 -29.84 -27.59
N MET A 161 15.33 -28.84 -28.29
CA MET A 161 14.49 -29.08 -29.47
C MET A 161 15.33 -29.62 -30.63
N GLU A 162 16.50 -29.03 -30.90
CA GLU A 162 17.42 -29.53 -31.92
C GLU A 162 17.88 -30.96 -31.65
N GLU A 163 18.21 -31.29 -30.40
CA GLU A 163 18.53 -32.65 -29.98
C GLU A 163 17.37 -33.61 -30.22
N SER A 164 16.14 -33.20 -29.86
CA SER A 164 14.94 -34.00 -30.12
C SER A 164 14.71 -34.23 -31.61
N ASP A 165 14.92 -33.22 -32.45
CA ASP A 165 14.76 -33.33 -33.91
C ASP A 165 15.78 -34.31 -34.52
N ASN A 166 17.03 -34.29 -34.03
CA ASN A 166 18.06 -35.25 -34.43
C ASN A 166 17.67 -36.68 -34.04
N ILE A 167 17.21 -36.89 -32.80
CA ILE A 167 16.73 -38.21 -32.34
C ILE A 167 15.57 -38.70 -33.21
N ILE A 168 14.62 -37.82 -33.56
CA ILE A 168 13.50 -38.16 -34.44
C ILE A 168 14.00 -38.54 -35.85
N ALA A 169 15.00 -37.83 -36.38
CA ALA A 169 15.58 -38.14 -37.68
C ALA A 169 16.26 -39.52 -37.69
N ASP A 170 17.04 -39.83 -36.66
CA ASP A 170 17.73 -41.12 -36.50
C ASP A 170 16.72 -42.27 -36.40
N LEU A 171 15.68 -42.13 -35.56
CA LEU A 171 14.62 -43.12 -35.43
C LEU A 171 13.88 -43.36 -36.76
N ARG A 172 13.63 -42.30 -37.55
CA ARG A 172 13.02 -42.42 -38.88
C ARG A 172 13.91 -43.17 -39.87
N ALA A 173 15.22 -42.94 -39.81
CA ALA A 173 16.18 -43.65 -40.64
C ALA A 173 16.24 -45.14 -40.29
N GLU A 174 16.27 -45.47 -38.99
CA GLU A 174 16.27 -46.85 -38.51
C GLU A 174 15.00 -47.61 -38.93
N ILE A 175 13.82 -47.01 -38.73
CA ILE A 175 12.53 -47.59 -39.18
C ILE A 175 12.54 -47.88 -40.68
N THR A 176 13.11 -46.98 -41.48
CA THR A 176 13.19 -47.15 -42.94
C THR A 176 14.09 -48.32 -43.32
N SER A 177 15.23 -48.48 -42.64
CA SER A 177 16.15 -49.61 -42.83
C SER A 177 15.50 -50.95 -42.50
N LEU A 178 14.80 -51.04 -41.36
CA LEU A 178 14.08 -52.23 -40.92
C LEU A 178 12.96 -52.62 -41.90
N ARG A 179 12.24 -51.64 -42.44
CA ARG A 179 11.19 -51.90 -43.44
C ARG A 179 11.74 -52.42 -44.77
N ASN A 180 12.96 -52.06 -45.13
CA ASN A 180 13.59 -52.49 -46.38
C ASN A 180 14.28 -53.88 -46.26
N THR A 181 14.37 -54.43 -45.04
CA THR A 181 15.02 -55.72 -44.75
C THR A 181 14.04 -56.84 -44.40
N GLY A 182 12.74 -56.55 -44.26
CA GLY A 182 11.65 -57.53 -44.12
C GLY A 182 10.79 -57.61 -45.38
#